data_AF-A0AA97HEL8-F1
#
_entry.id   AF-A0AA97HEL8-F1
#
_cell.length_a   1.000
_cell.length_b   1.000
_cell.length_c   1.000
_cell.angle_alpha   90.00
_cell.angle_beta   90.00
_cell.angle_gamma   90.00
#
_symmetry.space_group_name_H-M   'P 1'
#
loop_
_entity.id
_entity.type
_entity.pdbx_description
1 polymer ?
#
loop_
_entity_poly.entity_id
_entity_poly.type
_entity_poly.pdbx_seq_one_letter_code
_entity_poly.pdbx_strand_id
1 'polypeptide(L)'
;MAFLYVLLVLIWSMGFITGKFIVGLIDPNVYLSIRFLCAGLLFAAIALVLRRPFPKWKELPKHIVAGCLMNGFYLGLAYVAIAKGLPAGIMALIGALQPALVTLLAFLLIKEKTSLKGIIGIFIGMFGLLLVVVQH
;
A
#
# COMPACT_ATOMS: atom_id res chain seq x y z
N MET A 1 14.51 14.35 -4.29
CA MET A 1 14.18 12.91 -4.40
C MET A 1 14.19 12.21 -3.04
N ALA A 2 15.31 12.15 -2.29
CA ALA A 2 15.38 11.48 -0.98
C ALA A 2 14.32 11.92 0.05
N PHE A 3 14.04 13.22 0.14
CA PHE A 3 13.03 13.79 1.05
C PHE A 3 11.61 13.24 0.82
N LEU A 4 11.21 13.03 -0.44
CA LEU A 4 9.88 12.48 -0.77
C LEU A 4 9.74 11.03 -0.30
N TYR A 5 10.81 10.24 -0.36
CA TYR A 5 10.79 8.86 0.14
C TYR A 5 10.67 8.80 1.65
N VAL A 6 11.35 9.69 2.39
CA VAL A 6 11.21 9.76 3.86
C VAL A 6 9.79 10.15 4.26
N LEU A 7 9.21 11.14 3.58
CA LEU A 7 7.82 11.56 3.80
C LEU A 7 6.82 10.44 3.50
N LEU A 8 7.04 9.71 2.40
CA LEU A 8 6.22 8.56 2.04
C LEU A 8 6.27 7.48 3.12
N VAL A 9 7.46 7.15 3.62
CA VAL A 9 7.63 6.17 4.70
C VAL A 9 6.92 6.64 5.98
N LEU A 10 7.10 7.90 6.39
CA LEU A 10 6.47 8.42 7.61
C LEU A 10 4.93 8.43 7.52
N ILE A 11 4.38 8.94 6.42
CA ILE A 11 2.92 8.97 6.20
C ILE A 11 2.35 7.55 6.17
N TRP A 12 3.07 6.61 5.56
CA TRP A 12 2.62 5.23 5.44
C TRP A 12 2.72 4.48 6.78
N SER A 13 3.84 4.63 7.50
CA SER A 13 4.05 4.03 8.83
C SER A 13 3.05 4.54 9.86
N MET A 14 2.68 5.83 9.82
CA MET A 14 1.64 6.39 10.71
C MET A 14 0.30 5.67 10.53
N GLY A 15 -0.02 5.22 9.32
CA GLY A 15 -1.23 4.43 9.04
C GLY A 15 -1.30 3.12 9.83
N PHE A 16 -0.17 2.44 10.05
CA PHE A 16 -0.12 1.21 10.85
C PHE A 16 -0.29 1.48 12.34
N ILE A 17 0.28 2.57 12.84
CA ILE A 17 0.13 3.00 14.24
C ILE A 17 -1.36 3.29 14.52
N THR A 18 -1.98 4.11 13.68
CA THR A 18 -3.42 4.42 13.79
C THR A 18 -4.28 3.18 13.65
N GLY A 19 -3.90 2.24 12.76
CA GLY A 19 -4.55 0.94 12.66
C GLY A 19 -4.55 0.17 13.99
N LYS A 20 -3.40 0.07 14.67
CA LYS A 20 -3.29 -0.58 16.00
C LYS A 20 -4.18 0.08 17.06
N PHE A 21 -4.30 1.41 17.07
CA PHE A 21 -5.14 2.13 18.02
C PHE A 21 -6.65 1.92 17.79
N ILE A 22 -7.06 1.59 16.57
CA ILE A 22 -8.48 1.47 16.19
C ILE A 22 -8.95 0.01 16.24
N VAL A 23 -8.03 -0.96 16.27
CA VAL A 23 -8.34 -2.38 16.46
C VAL A 23 -9.14 -2.56 17.75
N GLY A 24 -10.39 -3.00 17.60
CA GLY A 24 -11.34 -3.22 18.71
C GLY A 24 -12.35 -2.09 18.94
N LEU A 25 -12.16 -0.91 18.33
CA LEU A 25 -13.09 0.24 18.44
C LEU A 25 -14.01 0.37 17.22
N ILE A 26 -13.47 0.14 16.02
CA ILE A 26 -14.19 0.35 14.75
C ILE A 26 -13.82 -0.78 13.80
N ASP A 27 -14.81 -1.27 13.05
CA ASP A 27 -14.55 -2.21 11.95
C ASP A 27 -13.47 -1.66 11.01
N PRO A 28 -12.41 -2.42 10.73
CA PRO A 28 -11.29 -1.93 9.92
C PRO A 28 -11.73 -1.48 8.52
N ASN A 29 -12.73 -2.13 7.94
CA ASN A 29 -13.30 -1.77 6.64
C ASN A 29 -13.96 -0.37 6.67
N VAL A 30 -14.60 -0.01 7.78
CA VAL A 30 -15.20 1.32 7.98
C VAL A 30 -14.10 2.37 8.13
N TYR A 31 -13.07 2.09 8.93
CA TYR A 31 -11.91 2.97 9.07
C TYR A 31 -11.22 3.23 7.73
N LEU A 32 -10.98 2.16 6.94
CA LEU A 32 -10.39 2.29 5.60
C LEU A 32 -11.26 3.13 4.68
N SER A 33 -12.57 2.91 4.68
CA SER A 33 -13.51 3.66 3.85
C SER A 33 -13.46 5.15 4.15
N ILE A 34 -13.49 5.53 5.43
CA ILE A 34 -13.36 6.93 5.87
C ILE A 34 -12.00 7.50 5.46
N ARG A 35 -10.92 6.74 5.69
CA ARG A 35 -9.56 7.18 5.33
C ARG A 35 -9.42 7.47 3.83
N PHE A 36 -9.95 6.59 2.98
CA PHE A 36 -9.92 6.76 1.53
C PHE A 36 -10.83 7.89 1.04
N LEU A 37 -11.99 8.10 1.68
CA LEU A 37 -12.84 9.26 1.45
C LEU A 37 -12.11 10.57 1.78
N CYS A 38 -11.51 10.66 2.97
CA CYS A 38 -10.72 11.83 3.37
C CYS A 38 -9.54 12.07 2.42
N ALA A 39 -8.79 11.04 2.04
CA ALA A 39 -7.70 11.15 1.08
C ALA A 39 -8.19 11.62 -0.30
N GLY A 40 -9.31 11.06 -0.78
CA GLY A 40 -9.94 11.46 -2.04
C GLY A 40 -10.37 12.94 -2.04
N LEU A 41 -11.01 13.39 -0.96
CA LEU A 41 -11.40 14.80 -0.78
C LEU A 41 -10.19 15.72 -0.71
N LEU A 42 -9.14 15.32 0.01
CA LEU A 42 -7.90 16.08 0.11
C LEU A 42 -7.24 16.24 -1.27
N PHE A 43 -7.10 15.15 -2.03
CA PHE A 43 -6.55 15.22 -3.38
C PHE A 43 -7.44 16.00 -4.35
N ALA A 44 -8.77 15.93 -4.20
CA ALA A 44 -9.70 16.74 -4.98
C ALA A 44 -9.53 18.24 -4.66
N ALA A 45 -9.41 18.61 -3.37
CA ALA A 45 -9.15 19.99 -2.96
C ALA A 45 -7.82 20.51 -3.50
N ILE A 46 -6.75 19.70 -3.41
CA ILE A 46 -5.43 20.03 -3.97
C ILE A 46 -5.52 20.22 -5.49
N ALA A 47 -6.23 19.34 -6.21
CA ALA A 47 -6.42 19.45 -7.65
C ALA A 47 -7.17 20.73 -8.05
N LEU A 48 -8.18 21.13 -7.27
CA LEU A 48 -8.93 22.37 -7.45
C LEU A 48 -8.04 23.61 -7.22
N VAL A 49 -7.27 23.63 -6.13
CA VAL A 49 -6.34 24.73 -5.81
C VAL A 49 -5.26 24.88 -6.89
N LEU A 50 -4.71 23.76 -7.37
CA LEU A 50 -3.70 23.72 -8.43
C LEU A 50 -4.28 23.87 -9.84
N ARG A 51 -5.61 24.02 -9.98
CA ARG A 51 -6.34 24.09 -11.26
C ARG A 51 -5.94 22.98 -12.23
N ARG A 52 -5.68 21.77 -11.72
CA ARG A 52 -5.31 20.63 -12.56
C ARG A 52 -6.53 20.15 -13.33
N PRO A 53 -6.37 19.81 -14.63
CA PRO A 53 -7.47 19.25 -15.40
C PRO A 53 -7.88 17.90 -14.78
N PHE A 54 -9.16 17.76 -14.46
CA PHE A 54 -9.70 16.47 -14.04
C PHE A 54 -9.60 15.47 -15.19
N PRO A 55 -9.40 14.16 -14.88
CA PRO A 55 -9.31 13.14 -15.90
C PRO A 55 -10.58 13.14 -16.76
N LYS A 56 -10.41 12.91 -18.07
CA LYS A 56 -11.54 12.83 -19.00
C LYS A 56 -12.46 11.69 -18.55
N TRP A 57 -13.78 11.87 -18.69
CA TRP A 57 -14.78 10.86 -18.33
C TRP A 57 -14.52 9.46 -18.93
N LYS A 58 -13.84 9.38 -20.08
CA LYS A 58 -13.43 8.13 -20.72
C LYS A 58 -12.32 7.35 -19.98
N GLU A 59 -11.52 8.04 -19.16
CA GLU A 59 -10.45 7.44 -18.36
C GLU A 59 -10.89 7.11 -16.93
N LEU A 60 -12.00 7.69 -16.49
CA LEU A 60 -12.58 7.46 -15.17
C LEU A 60 -12.78 5.96 -14.84
N PRO A 61 -13.28 5.10 -15.76
CA PRO A 61 -13.44 3.67 -15.48
C PRO A 61 -12.09 2.99 -15.17
N LYS A 62 -11.02 3.35 -15.89
CA LYS A 62 -9.69 2.78 -15.67
C LYS A 62 -9.15 3.13 -14.29
N HIS A 63 -9.38 4.37 -13.85
CA HIS A 63 -8.94 4.86 -12.54
C HIS A 63 -9.75 4.21 -11.40
N ILE A 64 -11.06 4.04 -11.58
CA ILE A 64 -11.92 3.34 -10.64
C ILE A 64 -11.49 1.87 -10.53
N VAL A 65 -11.29 1.18 -11.65
CA VAL A 65 -10.85 -0.22 -11.66
C VAL A 65 -9.48 -0.37 -10.99
N ALA A 66 -8.51 0.49 -11.32
CA ALA A 66 -7.19 0.47 -10.68
C ALA A 66 -7.29 0.72 -9.16
N GLY A 67 -8.07 1.71 -8.73
CA GLY A 67 -8.30 2.00 -7.32
C GLY A 67 -8.99 0.84 -6.58
N CYS A 68 -10.01 0.25 -7.19
CA CYS A 68 -10.71 -0.92 -6.66
C CYS A 68 -9.78 -2.12 -6.54
N LEU A 69 -8.94 -2.43 -7.53
CA LEU A 69 -7.99 -3.54 -7.45
C LEU A 69 -6.88 -3.29 -6.43
N MET A 70 -6.24 -2.13 -6.50
CA MET A 70 -5.04 -1.83 -5.70
C MET A 70 -5.35 -1.56 -4.23
N ASN A 71 -6.49 -0.92 -3.94
CA ASN A 71 -6.84 -0.52 -2.57
C ASN A 71 -8.07 -1.28 -2.07
N GLY A 72 -9.14 -1.36 -2.84
CA GLY A 72 -10.38 -2.01 -2.41
C GLY A 72 -10.22 -3.52 -2.20
N PHE A 73 -9.76 -4.23 -3.22
CA PHE A 73 -9.62 -5.69 -3.23
C PHE A 73 -8.45 -6.12 -2.36
N TYR A 74 -7.28 -5.49 -2.51
CA TYR A 74 -6.11 -5.82 -1.72
C TYR A 74 -6.36 -5.64 -0.22
N LEU A 75 -6.80 -4.45 0.22
CA LEU A 75 -7.03 -4.22 1.64
C LEU A 75 -8.31 -4.88 2.14
N GLY A 76 -9.38 -4.90 1.36
CA GLY A 76 -10.64 -5.55 1.74
C GLY A 76 -10.45 -7.05 1.98
N LEU A 77 -9.82 -7.77 1.04
CA LEU A 77 -9.52 -9.19 1.22
C LEU A 77 -8.51 -9.42 2.35
N ALA A 78 -7.51 -8.55 2.49
CA ALA A 78 -6.56 -8.61 3.60
C ALA A 78 -7.25 -8.56 4.96
N TYR A 79 -8.14 -7.58 5.16
CA TYR A 79 -8.85 -7.41 6.42
C TYR A 79 -9.89 -8.50 6.66
N VAL A 80 -10.58 -8.98 5.61
CA VAL A 80 -11.47 -10.15 5.72
C VAL A 80 -10.69 -11.42 6.10
N ALA A 81 -9.49 -11.63 5.54
CA ALA A 81 -8.65 -12.76 5.90
C ALA A 81 -8.20 -12.69 7.37
N ILE A 82 -7.83 -11.50 7.85
CA ILE A 82 -7.51 -11.27 9.27
C ILE A 82 -8.74 -11.54 10.15
N ALA A 83 -9.91 -11.03 9.77
CA ALA A 83 -11.16 -11.25 10.50
C ALA A 83 -11.57 -12.73 10.55
N LYS A 84 -11.18 -13.53 9.54
CA LYS A 84 -11.38 -14.99 9.50
C LYS A 84 -10.32 -15.80 10.26
N GLY A 85 -9.43 -15.14 10.99
CA GLY A 85 -8.44 -15.78 11.86
C GLY A 85 -7.04 -15.93 11.26
N LEU A 86 -6.76 -15.32 10.11
CA LEU A 86 -5.40 -15.27 9.57
C LEU A 86 -4.55 -14.32 10.44
N PRO A 87 -3.38 -14.76 10.96
CA PRO A 87 -2.51 -13.88 11.73
C PRO A 87 -2.09 -12.64 10.92
N ALA A 88 -2.14 -11.47 11.55
CA ALA A 88 -1.72 -10.21 10.92
C ALA A 88 -0.25 -10.26 10.44
N GLY A 89 0.59 -11.09 11.08
CA GLY A 89 1.97 -11.36 10.63
C GLY A 89 2.04 -11.99 9.24
N ILE A 90 1.13 -12.90 8.89
CA ILE A 90 1.07 -13.50 7.54
C ILE A 90 0.67 -12.45 6.50
N MET A 91 -0.28 -11.57 6.83
CA MET A 91 -0.64 -10.46 5.94
C MET A 91 0.52 -9.47 5.75
N ALA A 92 1.29 -9.18 6.81
CA ALA A 92 2.48 -8.35 6.72
C ALA A 92 3.56 -8.99 5.83
N LEU A 93 3.74 -10.32 5.92
CA LEU A 93 4.64 -11.07 5.02
C LEU A 93 4.19 -10.95 3.56
N ILE A 94 2.90 -11.15 3.26
CA ILE A 94 2.35 -11.00 1.91
C ILE A 94 2.55 -9.57 1.37
N GLY A 95 2.31 -8.55 2.21
CA GLY A 95 2.55 -7.15 1.85
C GLY A 95 4.02 -6.86 1.56
N ALA A 96 4.93 -7.41 2.36
CA ALA A 96 6.36 -7.22 2.18
C ALA A 96 6.97 -8.09 1.06
N LEU A 97 6.23 -9.06 0.53
CA LEU A 97 6.54 -9.77 -0.70
C LEU A 97 6.21 -8.93 -1.95
N GLN A 98 5.33 -7.93 -1.86
CA GLN A 98 4.96 -7.09 -3.01
C GLN A 98 6.17 -6.43 -3.68
N PRO A 99 7.13 -5.80 -2.99
CA PRO A 99 8.30 -5.19 -3.64
C PRO A 99 9.15 -6.19 -4.42
N ALA A 100 9.33 -7.40 -3.87
CA ALA A 100 10.07 -8.48 -4.52
C ALA A 100 9.32 -8.96 -5.77
N LEU A 101 8.02 -9.20 -5.66
CA LEU A 101 7.13 -9.58 -6.77
C LEU A 101 7.08 -8.51 -7.86
N VAL A 102 6.92 -7.23 -7.49
CA VAL A 102 6.92 -6.10 -8.43
C VAL A 102 8.26 -6.00 -9.14
N THR A 103 9.38 -6.19 -8.45
CA THR A 103 10.71 -6.17 -9.07
C THR A 103 10.90 -7.36 -10.03
N LEU A 104 10.45 -8.56 -9.65
CA LEU A 104 10.48 -9.74 -10.50
C LEU A 104 9.61 -9.57 -11.75
N LEU A 105 8.41 -9.03 -11.59
CA LEU A 105 7.49 -8.75 -12.69
C LEU A 105 8.02 -7.62 -13.59
N ALA A 106 8.65 -6.58 -13.05
CA ALA A 106 9.29 -5.54 -13.84
C ALA A 106 10.45 -6.12 -14.68
N PHE A 107 11.24 -7.01 -14.10
CA PHE A 107 12.29 -7.73 -14.81
C PHE A 107 11.71 -8.62 -15.94
N LEU A 108 10.67 -9.39 -15.66
CA LEU A 108 10.07 -10.33 -16.62
C LEU A 108 9.25 -9.64 -17.73
N LEU A 109 8.44 -8.64 -17.39
CA LEU A 109 7.48 -8.01 -18.31
C LEU A 109 8.07 -6.80 -19.03
N ILE A 110 8.90 -6.00 -18.36
CA ILE A 110 9.44 -4.74 -18.88
C ILE A 110 10.90 -4.93 -19.38
N LYS A 111 11.54 -6.07 -19.06
CA LYS A 111 12.96 -6.36 -19.38
C LYS A 111 13.93 -5.30 -18.86
N GLU A 112 13.56 -4.56 -17.81
CA GLU A 112 14.49 -3.65 -17.15
C GLU A 112 15.60 -4.46 -16.47
N LYS A 113 16.85 -4.04 -16.67
CA LYS A 113 18.01 -4.66 -16.00
C LYS A 113 17.99 -4.25 -14.53
N THR A 114 17.50 -5.13 -13.68
CA THR A 114 17.54 -4.95 -12.22
C THR A 114 19.01 -4.88 -11.77
N SER A 115 19.43 -3.74 -11.21
CA SER A 115 20.81 -3.60 -10.74
C SER A 115 21.11 -4.54 -9.57
N LEU A 116 22.35 -5.03 -9.47
CA LEU A 116 22.80 -5.92 -8.38
C LEU A 116 22.52 -5.32 -6.98
N LYS A 117 22.62 -3.99 -6.86
CA LYS A 117 22.27 -3.25 -5.63
C LYS A 117 20.79 -3.36 -5.26
N GLY A 118 19.90 -3.42 -6.25
CA GLY A 118 18.46 -3.61 -6.04
C GLY A 118 18.13 -5.01 -5.52
N ILE A 119 18.80 -6.05 -6.05
CA ILE A 119 18.64 -7.43 -5.58
C ILE A 119 19.13 -7.57 -4.14
N ILE A 120 20.29 -7.00 -3.81
CA ILE A 120 20.82 -6.99 -2.44
C ILE A 120 19.86 -6.25 -1.49
N GLY A 121 19.30 -5.11 -1.91
CA GLY A 121 18.30 -4.37 -1.12
C GLY A 121 17.04 -5.19 -0.82
N ILE A 122 16.57 -6.00 -1.78
CA ILE A 122 15.42 -6.91 -1.58
C ILE A 122 15.76 -7.97 -0.53
N PHE A 123 16.94 -8.61 -0.64
CA PHE A 123 17.36 -9.63 0.33
C PHE A 123 17.52 -9.05 1.73
N ILE A 124 18.13 -7.87 1.87
CA ILE A 124 18.27 -7.18 3.16
C ILE A 124 16.89 -6.83 3.74
N GLY A 125 15.97 -6.32 2.92
CA GLY A 125 14.60 -6.02 3.33
C GLY A 125 13.82 -7.25 3.78
N MET A 126 13.92 -8.36 3.03
CA MET A 126 13.31 -9.64 3.40
C MET A 126 13.89 -10.21 4.70
N PHE A 127 15.20 -10.08 4.91
CA PHE A 127 15.85 -10.55 6.13
C PHE A 127 15.43 -9.74 7.36
N GLY A 128 15.39 -8.41 7.26
CA GLY A 128 14.90 -7.54 8.33
C GLY A 128 13.44 -7.83 8.69
N LEU A 129 12.61 -8.14 7.69
CA LEU A 129 11.22 -8.53 7.91
C LEU A 129 11.08 -9.87 8.65
N LEU A 130 11.84 -10.90 8.23
CA LEU A 130 11.83 -12.20 8.88
C LEU A 130 12.17 -12.08 10.37
N LEU A 131 13.14 -11.22 10.72
CA LEU A 131 13.48 -10.96 12.12
C LEU A 131 12.32 -10.32 12.91
N VAL A 132 11.60 -9.37 12.31
CA VAL A 132 10.44 -8.73 12.95
C VAL A 132 9.29 -9.71 13.14
N VAL A 133 9.04 -10.57 12.15
CA VAL A 133 7.96 -11.57 12.23
C VAL A 133 8.30 -12.70 13.19
N VAL A 134 9.56 -13.12 13.29
CA VAL A 134 10.00 -14.13 14.27
C VAL A 134 9.97 -13.59 15.70
N GLN A 135 10.06 -12.27 15.89
CA GLN A 135 9.93 -11.62 17.21
C GLN A 135 8.48 -11.45 17.71
N HIS A 136 7.48 -11.76 16.90
CA HIS A 136 6.05 -11.62 17.23
C HIS A 136 5.31 -12.94 17.08
#